data_AF-A0A410JAL6-F1
#
_entry.id   AF-A0A410JAL6-F1
#
_cell.length_a   1.000
_cell.length_b   1.000
_cell.length_c   1.000
_cell.angle_alpha   90.00
_cell.angle_beta   90.00
_cell.angle_gamma   90.00
#
_symmetry.space_group_name_H-M   'P 1'
#
loop_
_entity.id
_entity.type
_entity.pdbx_description
1 polymer ?
#
loop_
_entity_poly.entity_id
_entity_poly.type
_entity_poly.pdbx_seq_one_letter_code
_entity_poly.pdbx_strand_id
1 'polypeptide(L)'
;LSQVDLSQYTRRAVSFLARNFYNLKYVALVLAFCINFVLLFYKVSTLDAEGGEGSGIGDIIAGSGSGSGSGSGDGGSGESGEDDDALEVVHIDEDFFYMEHVIKVAAVLHSIVSLAILIGYYHLKVPLAIFKREKEIARKLEFDGLYIAEQPEDDDLKSHWDKLVISAKSFPVNYWDKFVKKKVRAKYSETYDFDSISNMLGMEKTSFSAQEEEGSKGLIHYIINIDWRYQVWKAGVTITDNSFLYSLWYFSFSVMGNFNNFFFAAHLLDVAVGFKTLRTILQSVTHNGKQLVLTVMLLTIIVYIYTVIAFNFFRKFYVQEEDDEVNRNCHDMLTCFVFNLYKGVRAGGGIGDELEPPDGDDSEVYRIIFDITFFFFIIVILLAILQGLIIDAFGELRDQLESVKEDMESNCFICGINKDYFDKVPHGFDTHVQREHNLANYMFFLMHLINKPDTEYTGQETYVWNMYTQR
;
A
#
# COMPACT_ATOMS: atom_id res chain seq x y z
N LEU A 1 35.24 -24.83 -23.27
CA LEU A 1 34.46 -24.34 -22.11
C LEU A 1 32.99 -24.32 -22.52
N SER A 2 32.19 -25.22 -21.95
CA SER A 2 30.74 -25.26 -22.16
C SER A 2 30.15 -23.89 -21.83
N GLN A 3 29.51 -23.26 -22.81
CA GLN A 3 28.76 -22.03 -22.64
C GLN A 3 27.64 -22.31 -21.64
N VAL A 4 27.82 -21.91 -20.38
CA VAL A 4 26.81 -22.11 -19.34
C VAL A 4 25.57 -21.33 -19.76
N ASP A 5 24.47 -22.03 -20.02
CA ASP A 5 23.21 -21.41 -20.44
C ASP A 5 22.54 -20.73 -19.24
N LEU A 6 23.06 -19.53 -18.90
CA LEU A 6 22.61 -18.69 -17.79
C LEU A 6 21.10 -18.38 -17.86
N SER A 7 20.50 -18.40 -19.06
CA SER A 7 19.07 -18.18 -19.26
C SER A 7 18.24 -19.29 -18.62
N GLN A 8 18.64 -20.56 -18.82
CA GLN A 8 17.92 -21.70 -18.26
C GLN A 8 18.01 -21.75 -16.73
N TYR A 9 19.20 -21.43 -16.17
CA TYR A 9 19.39 -21.32 -14.73
C TYR A 9 18.55 -20.18 -14.13
N THR A 10 18.52 -19.01 -14.78
CA THR A 10 17.71 -17.87 -14.33
C THR A 10 16.23 -18.23 -14.29
N ARG A 11 15.70 -18.88 -15.33
CA ARG A 11 14.30 -19.31 -15.38
C ARG A 11 13.96 -20.32 -14.27
N ARG A 12 14.87 -21.26 -13.98
CA ARG A 12 14.69 -22.21 -12.87
C ARG A 12 14.72 -21.50 -11.51
N ALA A 13 15.64 -20.56 -11.31
CA ALA A 13 15.73 -19.78 -10.08
C ALA A 13 14.46 -18.94 -9.84
N VAL A 14 13.99 -18.20 -10.85
CA VAL A 14 12.76 -17.41 -10.78
C VAL A 14 11.54 -18.31 -10.52
N SER A 15 11.46 -19.48 -11.16
CA SER A 15 10.38 -20.44 -10.92
C SER A 15 10.40 -20.99 -9.50
N PHE A 16 11.58 -21.24 -8.94
CA PHE A 16 11.72 -21.64 -7.54
C PHE A 16 11.26 -20.56 -6.57
N LEU A 17 11.64 -19.30 -6.81
CA LEU A 17 11.20 -18.15 -6.01
C LEU A 17 9.68 -17.97 -6.06
N ALA A 18 9.09 -18.01 -7.25
CA ALA A 18 7.65 -17.87 -7.44
C ALA A 18 6.86 -19.00 -6.76
N ARG A 19 7.36 -20.25 -6.81
CA ARG A 19 6.72 -21.40 -6.17
C ARG A 19 6.70 -21.29 -4.64
N ASN A 20 7.78 -20.76 -4.06
CA ASN A 20 7.96 -20.66 -2.61
C ASN A 20 7.60 -19.28 -2.05
N PHE A 21 6.85 -18.46 -2.79
CA PHE A 21 6.56 -17.06 -2.44
C PHE A 21 6.04 -16.89 -1.00
N TYR A 22 5.04 -17.66 -0.57
CA TYR A 22 4.47 -17.56 0.77
C TYR A 22 5.43 -18.06 1.86
N ASN A 23 6.27 -19.07 1.55
CA ASN A 23 7.30 -19.54 2.47
C ASN A 23 8.38 -18.48 2.68
N LEU A 24 8.77 -17.76 1.61
CA LEU A 24 9.71 -16.64 1.70
C LEU A 24 9.15 -15.51 2.58
N LYS A 25 7.86 -15.17 2.44
CA LYS A 25 7.19 -14.21 3.33
C LYS A 25 7.25 -14.65 4.79
N TYR A 26 6.99 -15.94 5.07
CA TYR A 26 7.06 -16.47 6.44
C TYR A 26 8.49 -16.43 7.00
N VAL A 27 9.49 -16.78 6.20
CA VAL A 27 10.91 -16.68 6.59
C VAL A 27 11.30 -15.24 6.89
N ALA A 28 10.90 -14.28 6.03
CA ALA A 28 11.15 -12.86 6.27
C ALA A 28 10.52 -12.38 7.59
N LEU A 29 9.29 -12.82 7.89
CA LEU A 29 8.61 -12.50 9.14
C LEU A 29 9.37 -13.01 10.36
N VAL A 30 9.80 -14.28 10.35
CA VAL A 30 10.58 -14.88 11.45
C VAL A 30 11.90 -14.13 11.63
N LEU A 31 12.59 -13.81 10.54
CA LEU A 31 13.84 -13.04 10.60
C LEU A 31 13.63 -11.64 11.18
N ALA A 32 12.53 -10.96 10.82
CA ALA A 32 12.19 -9.66 11.39
C ALA A 32 12.02 -9.76 12.92
N PHE A 33 11.33 -10.80 13.43
CA PHE A 33 11.23 -11.03 14.87
C PHE A 33 12.59 -11.29 15.52
N CYS A 34 13.44 -12.12 14.92
CA CYS A 34 14.78 -12.40 15.46
C CYS A 34 15.65 -11.13 15.53
N ILE A 35 15.68 -10.32 14.46
CA ILE A 35 16.44 -9.07 14.43
C ILE A 35 15.93 -8.11 15.51
N ASN A 36 14.60 -7.94 15.61
CA ASN A 36 14.00 -7.04 16.60
C ASN A 36 14.16 -7.51 18.03
N PHE A 37 14.22 -8.82 18.27
CA PHE A 37 14.54 -9.35 19.59
C PHE A 37 15.97 -8.99 20.00
N VAL A 38 16.94 -9.07 19.08
CA VAL A 38 18.33 -8.65 19.34
C VAL A 38 18.43 -7.13 19.51
N LEU A 39 17.59 -6.34 18.80
CA LEU A 39 17.56 -4.89 18.93
C LEU A 39 17.22 -4.40 20.35
N LEU A 40 16.56 -5.21 21.18
CA LEU A 40 16.25 -4.86 22.58
C LEU A 40 17.49 -4.74 23.49
N PHE A 41 18.66 -5.24 23.05
CA PHE A 41 19.89 -5.22 23.83
C PHE A 41 20.79 -4.01 23.53
N TYR A 42 20.35 -3.07 22.68
CA TYR A 42 21.08 -1.82 22.48
C TYR A 42 21.01 -0.94 23.73
N LYS A 43 22.14 -0.33 24.07
CA LYS A 43 22.28 0.68 25.11
C LYS A 43 22.88 1.95 24.52
N VAL A 44 22.51 3.08 25.09
CA VAL A 44 23.11 4.38 24.79
C VAL A 44 24.23 4.61 25.79
N SER A 45 25.43 4.92 25.31
CA SER A 45 26.54 5.39 26.15
C SER A 45 27.03 6.74 25.66
N THR A 46 27.26 7.65 26.60
CA THR A 46 27.95 8.91 26.35
C THR A 46 29.45 8.64 26.26
N LEU A 47 30.09 9.13 25.19
CA LEU A 47 31.55 9.21 25.16
C LEU A 47 31.94 10.50 25.86
N ASP A 48 32.32 10.40 27.14
CA ASP A 48 32.89 11.54 27.87
C ASP A 48 34.26 11.86 27.27
N ALA A 49 34.38 13.05 26.67
CA ALA A 49 35.61 13.56 26.09
C ALA A 49 36.56 14.13 27.16
N GLU A 50 36.90 13.35 28.20
CA GLU A 50 38.00 13.72 29.09
C GLU A 50 38.95 12.53 29.32
N GLY A 51 40.24 12.79 29.09
CA GLY A 51 41.25 11.78 28.80
C GLY A 51 41.63 10.86 29.96
N GLY A 52 41.94 9.61 29.60
CA GLY A 52 42.58 8.64 30.48
C GLY A 52 43.02 7.40 29.70
N GLU A 53 44.32 7.21 29.58
CA GLU A 53 45.00 6.13 28.86
C GLU A 53 44.43 4.72 29.14
N GLY A 54 43.97 4.02 28.10
CA GLY A 54 43.51 2.63 28.26
C GLY A 54 42.89 1.99 27.02
N SER A 55 43.73 1.38 26.19
CA SER A 55 43.43 0.35 25.16
C SER A 55 42.39 0.65 24.06
N GLY A 56 42.90 0.92 22.85
CA GLY A 56 42.49 0.14 21.67
C GLY A 56 41.21 0.50 20.91
N ILE A 57 40.54 1.62 21.20
CA ILE A 57 39.25 1.99 20.55
C ILE A 57 39.42 3.04 19.43
N GLY A 58 40.65 3.42 19.09
CA GLY A 58 40.93 4.39 18.01
C GLY A 58 40.83 3.83 16.59
N ASP A 59 40.86 2.50 16.41
CA ASP A 59 41.07 1.88 15.08
C ASP A 59 39.78 1.30 14.44
N ILE A 60 38.63 1.39 15.13
CA ILE A 60 37.34 0.83 14.63
C ILE A 60 36.53 1.87 13.84
N ILE A 61 36.83 3.17 13.99
CA ILE A 61 36.07 4.27 13.36
C ILE A 61 36.37 4.41 11.85
N ALA A 62 37.40 3.73 11.31
CA ALA A 62 37.69 3.74 9.87
C ALA A 62 36.84 2.76 9.02
N GLY A 63 36.03 1.89 9.63
CA GLY A 63 35.39 0.76 8.94
C GLY A 63 33.88 0.87 8.63
N SER A 64 33.16 1.84 9.23
CA SER A 64 31.70 1.89 9.14
C SER A 64 31.26 3.22 8.55
N GLY A 65 30.73 3.16 7.34
CA GLY A 65 30.38 4.30 6.50
C GLY A 65 29.59 5.39 7.23
N SER A 66 30.21 6.55 7.30
CA SER A 66 29.63 7.83 7.70
C SER A 66 28.48 8.22 6.77
N GLY A 67 27.25 7.95 7.20
CA GLY A 67 26.06 8.61 6.70
C GLY A 67 25.90 9.96 7.39
N SER A 68 26.58 10.98 6.89
CA SER A 68 26.40 12.37 7.31
C SER A 68 25.00 12.85 6.88
N GLY A 69 24.06 12.89 7.82
CA GLY A 69 22.77 13.54 7.65
C GLY A 69 22.94 15.05 7.73
N SER A 70 22.83 15.75 6.60
CA SER A 70 22.71 17.21 6.57
C SER A 70 21.31 17.62 7.03
N GLY A 71 21.20 18.16 8.25
CA GLY A 71 20.02 18.89 8.71
C GLY A 71 20.28 20.39 8.56
N SER A 72 19.78 20.98 7.49
CA SER A 72 19.74 22.44 7.32
C SER A 72 18.64 23.02 8.21
N GLY A 73 19.03 23.88 9.15
CA GLY A 73 18.12 24.70 9.97
C GLY A 73 18.82 25.99 10.35
N ASP A 74 18.52 27.05 9.61
CA ASP A 74 18.99 28.42 9.83
C ASP A 74 18.10 29.14 10.85
N GLY A 75 18.73 29.94 11.73
CA GLY A 75 18.11 31.05 12.43
C GLY A 75 18.09 30.99 13.96
N GLY A 76 19.00 31.73 14.61
CA GLY A 76 18.80 32.19 16.00
C GLY A 76 20.07 32.40 16.82
N SER A 77 20.49 33.64 16.96
CA SER A 77 21.62 34.17 17.72
C SER A 77 21.71 33.75 19.20
N GLY A 78 22.84 33.12 19.55
CA GLY A 78 23.75 33.45 20.67
C GLY A 78 23.21 33.68 22.08
N GLU A 79 23.49 32.74 22.99
CA GLU A 79 24.26 33.00 24.20
C GLU A 79 24.88 31.68 24.72
N SER A 80 26.04 31.82 25.34
CA SER A 80 27.02 30.77 25.64
C SER A 80 26.66 29.85 26.81
N GLY A 81 26.64 28.54 26.55
CA GLY A 81 26.86 27.48 27.51
C GLY A 81 27.54 26.32 26.76
N GLU A 82 28.78 26.00 27.14
CA GLU A 82 29.51 24.84 26.63
C GLU A 82 28.86 23.56 27.19
N ASP A 83 27.79 23.09 26.56
CA ASP A 83 27.44 21.68 26.59
C ASP A 83 28.07 21.08 25.33
N ASP A 84 29.30 20.56 25.46
CA ASP A 84 29.84 19.61 24.50
C ASP A 84 28.83 18.44 24.46
N ASP A 85 27.94 18.44 23.46
CA ASP A 85 27.03 17.32 23.19
C ASP A 85 27.88 16.06 23.04
N ALA A 86 28.06 15.32 24.13
CA ALA A 86 28.81 14.09 24.16
C ALA A 86 28.23 13.19 23.07
N LEU A 87 29.06 12.76 22.13
CA LEU A 87 28.63 11.90 21.03
C LEU A 87 28.07 10.60 21.61
N GLU A 88 26.74 10.50 21.67
CA GLU A 88 26.04 9.31 22.14
C GLU A 88 26.22 8.20 21.10
N VAL A 89 26.96 7.15 21.48
CA VAL A 89 27.14 5.97 20.63
C VAL A 89 26.22 4.86 21.13
N VAL A 90 25.32 4.44 20.23
CA VAL A 90 24.37 3.35 20.47
C VAL A 90 25.09 2.03 20.18
N HIS A 91 25.46 1.28 21.22
CA HIS A 91 26.19 0.03 21.09
C HIS A 91 25.47 -1.14 21.80
N ILE A 92 25.80 -2.37 21.39
CA ILE A 92 25.33 -3.59 22.05
C ILE A 92 26.31 -3.91 23.17
N ASP A 93 25.80 -4.25 24.35
CA ASP A 93 26.59 -4.56 25.57
C ASP A 93 27.79 -5.50 25.28
N GLU A 94 28.97 -5.17 25.80
CA GLU A 94 30.25 -5.82 25.48
C GLU A 94 30.28 -7.31 25.84
N ASP A 95 29.43 -7.73 26.78
CA ASP A 95 29.23 -9.14 27.17
C ASP A 95 28.74 -10.03 26.00
N PHE A 96 28.22 -9.44 24.92
CA PHE A 96 27.65 -10.14 23.78
C PHE A 96 28.29 -9.77 22.43
N PHE A 97 29.63 -9.79 22.33
CA PHE A 97 30.38 -9.51 21.08
C PHE A 97 29.89 -10.28 19.83
N TYR A 98 29.34 -11.49 19.99
CA TYR A 98 28.78 -12.26 18.87
C TYR A 98 27.48 -11.65 18.31
N MET A 99 26.70 -10.91 19.11
CA MET A 99 25.40 -10.38 18.70
C MET A 99 25.51 -9.30 17.63
N GLU A 100 26.58 -8.50 17.63
CA GLU A 100 26.83 -7.50 16.59
C GLU A 100 27.07 -8.15 15.21
N HIS A 101 27.76 -9.28 15.19
CA HIS A 101 27.99 -10.03 13.96
C HIS A 101 26.72 -10.74 13.50
N VAL A 102 25.97 -11.33 14.44
CA VAL A 102 24.70 -12.00 14.16
C VAL A 102 23.68 -11.03 13.57
N ILE A 103 23.54 -9.81 14.09
CA ILE A 103 22.58 -8.83 13.56
C ILE A 103 22.96 -8.37 12.15
N LYS A 104 24.25 -8.13 11.86
CA LYS A 104 24.72 -7.77 10.51
C LYS A 104 24.42 -8.88 9.50
N VAL A 105 24.69 -10.14 9.85
CA VAL A 105 24.39 -11.29 8.97
C VAL A 105 22.88 -11.46 8.79
N ALA A 106 22.09 -11.32 9.86
CA ALA A 106 20.64 -11.42 9.80
C ALA A 106 20.02 -10.28 8.97
N ALA A 107 20.53 -9.05 9.09
CA ALA A 107 20.11 -7.89 8.31
C ALA A 107 20.32 -8.10 6.81
N VAL A 108 21.54 -8.50 6.40
CA VAL A 108 21.85 -8.80 5.00
C VAL A 108 20.98 -9.94 4.49
N LEU A 109 20.80 -11.00 5.28
CA LEU A 109 19.95 -12.13 4.90
C LEU A 109 18.48 -11.71 4.75
N HIS A 110 17.96 -10.85 5.63
CA HIS A 110 16.62 -10.29 5.52
C HIS A 110 16.45 -9.47 4.23
N SER A 111 17.47 -8.70 3.83
CA SER A 111 17.47 -7.96 2.56
C SER A 111 17.52 -8.84 1.31
N ILE A 112 18.25 -9.96 1.37
CA ILE A 112 18.24 -10.94 0.28
C ILE A 112 16.86 -11.59 0.15
N VAL A 113 16.23 -11.94 1.28
CA VAL A 113 14.89 -12.54 1.28
C VAL A 113 13.84 -11.52 0.81
N SER A 114 13.91 -10.26 1.23
CA SER A 114 12.97 -9.22 0.78
C SER A 114 13.10 -8.94 -0.73
N LEU A 115 14.32 -8.93 -1.28
CA LEU A 115 14.54 -8.88 -2.72
C LEU A 115 13.95 -10.10 -3.45
N ALA A 116 14.13 -11.30 -2.88
CA ALA A 116 13.57 -12.53 -3.42
C ALA A 116 12.03 -12.52 -3.43
N ILE A 117 11.39 -11.92 -2.41
CA ILE A 117 9.94 -11.70 -2.36
C ILE A 117 9.50 -10.75 -3.48
N LEU A 118 10.21 -9.62 -3.68
CA LEU A 118 9.90 -8.65 -4.73
C LEU A 118 9.96 -9.29 -6.13
N ILE A 119 11.03 -10.04 -6.42
CA ILE A 119 11.19 -10.78 -7.68
C ILE A 119 10.10 -11.85 -7.82
N GLY A 120 9.80 -12.58 -6.76
CA GLY A 120 8.73 -13.58 -6.74
C GLY A 120 7.36 -12.97 -7.05
N TYR A 121 7.05 -11.80 -6.47
CA TYR A 121 5.83 -11.06 -6.74
C TYR A 121 5.74 -10.64 -8.22
N TYR A 122 6.84 -10.08 -8.76
CA TYR A 122 6.90 -9.64 -10.15
C TYR A 122 6.63 -10.76 -11.15
N HIS A 123 7.07 -11.99 -10.88
CA HIS A 123 6.84 -13.11 -11.80
C HIS A 123 5.55 -13.90 -11.54
N LEU A 124 4.97 -13.82 -10.35
CA LEU A 124 3.75 -14.56 -10.00
C LEU A 124 2.48 -13.73 -10.18
N LYS A 125 2.45 -12.49 -9.67
CA LYS A 125 1.22 -11.70 -9.53
C LYS A 125 1.08 -10.61 -10.59
N VAL A 126 2.18 -9.96 -11.00
CA VAL A 126 2.15 -8.89 -12.01
C VAL A 126 1.58 -9.37 -13.36
N PRO A 127 1.92 -10.56 -13.90
CA PRO A 127 1.33 -11.03 -15.15
C PRO A 127 -0.19 -11.15 -15.10
N LEU A 128 -0.74 -11.54 -13.95
CA LEU A 128 -2.19 -11.61 -13.73
C LEU A 128 -2.82 -10.21 -13.66
N ALA A 129 -2.16 -9.25 -13.01
CA ALA A 129 -2.62 -7.86 -12.98
C ALA A 129 -2.64 -7.24 -14.39
N ILE A 130 -1.56 -7.44 -15.16
CA ILE A 130 -1.48 -7.00 -16.56
C ILE A 130 -2.54 -7.70 -17.42
N PHE A 131 -2.76 -9.00 -17.24
CA PHE A 131 -3.81 -9.73 -17.95
C PHE A 131 -5.21 -9.16 -17.68
N LYS A 132 -5.55 -8.87 -16.42
CA LYS A 132 -6.83 -8.24 -16.06
C LYS A 132 -6.99 -6.88 -16.72
N ARG A 133 -5.92 -6.09 -16.74
CA ARG A 133 -5.90 -4.76 -17.36
C ARG A 133 -6.05 -4.81 -18.87
N GLU A 134 -5.27 -5.65 -19.56
CA GLU A 134 -5.41 -5.83 -21.02
C GLU A 134 -6.80 -6.35 -21.38
N LYS A 135 -7.38 -7.27 -20.59
CA LYS A 135 -8.75 -7.76 -20.78
C LYS A 135 -9.79 -6.64 -20.66
N GLU A 136 -9.64 -5.75 -19.68
CA GLU A 136 -10.53 -4.59 -19.50
C GLU A 136 -10.44 -3.63 -20.69
N ILE A 137 -9.23 -3.29 -21.12
CA ILE A 137 -8.99 -2.38 -22.25
C ILE A 137 -9.54 -2.98 -23.54
N ALA A 138 -9.25 -4.25 -23.82
CA ALA A 138 -9.75 -4.96 -24.99
C ALA A 138 -11.28 -4.93 -25.06
N ARG A 139 -11.95 -5.14 -23.92
CA ARG A 139 -13.41 -5.12 -23.82
C ARG A 139 -13.99 -3.72 -24.00
N LYS A 140 -13.43 -2.71 -23.34
CA LYS A 140 -13.88 -1.30 -23.48
C LYS A 140 -13.72 -0.80 -24.91
N LEU A 141 -12.66 -1.23 -25.58
CA LEU A 141 -12.39 -0.89 -26.97
C LEU A 141 -13.34 -1.60 -27.95
N GLU A 142 -13.66 -2.89 -27.71
CA GLU A 142 -14.49 -3.70 -28.61
C GLU A 142 -15.99 -3.46 -28.43
N PHE A 143 -16.48 -3.33 -27.19
CA PHE A 143 -17.91 -3.26 -26.88
C PHE A 143 -18.38 -1.82 -26.63
N ASP A 144 -17.65 -1.07 -25.80
CA ASP A 144 -18.10 0.25 -25.35
C ASP A 144 -17.69 1.36 -26.32
N GLY A 145 -16.75 1.10 -27.23
CA GLY A 145 -16.25 2.10 -28.18
C GLY A 145 -15.46 3.22 -27.51
N LEU A 146 -15.02 3.03 -26.26
CA LEU A 146 -14.19 3.97 -25.54
C LEU A 146 -12.90 4.23 -26.37
N TYR A 147 -12.47 5.49 -26.46
CA TYR A 147 -11.39 6.00 -27.34
C TYR A 147 -11.72 6.14 -28.83
N ILE A 148 -12.79 5.53 -29.34
CA ILE A 148 -13.21 5.63 -30.75
C ILE A 148 -14.43 6.57 -30.86
N ALA A 149 -15.50 6.22 -30.16
CA ALA A 149 -16.77 6.95 -30.17
C ALA A 149 -16.84 8.00 -29.05
N GLU A 150 -16.33 7.64 -27.87
CA GLU A 150 -16.36 8.47 -26.67
C GLU A 150 -14.94 8.73 -26.16
N GLN A 151 -14.72 9.93 -25.63
CA GLN A 151 -13.50 10.26 -24.90
C GLN A 151 -13.65 9.89 -23.43
N PRO A 152 -12.59 9.38 -22.77
CA PRO A 152 -12.65 9.14 -21.34
C PRO A 152 -12.83 10.46 -20.58
N GLU A 153 -13.51 10.39 -19.45
CA GLU A 153 -13.64 11.52 -18.52
C GLU A 153 -12.27 12.05 -18.10
N ASP A 154 -12.14 13.38 -17.98
CA ASP A 154 -10.86 14.04 -17.68
C ASP A 154 -10.26 13.60 -16.33
N ASP A 155 -11.11 13.22 -15.37
CA ASP A 155 -10.70 12.76 -14.04
C ASP A 155 -10.18 11.31 -14.03
N ASP A 156 -10.45 10.52 -15.08
CA ASP A 156 -10.01 9.12 -15.16
C ASP A 156 -8.57 8.99 -15.67
N LEU A 157 -7.62 9.24 -14.77
CA LEU A 157 -6.18 9.05 -15.01
C LEU A 157 -5.85 7.63 -15.49
N LYS A 158 -6.60 6.63 -15.04
CA LYS A 158 -6.40 5.21 -15.38
C LYS A 158 -6.70 4.98 -16.86
N SER A 159 -7.79 5.54 -17.39
CA SER A 159 -8.09 5.48 -18.83
C SER A 159 -7.15 6.34 -19.67
N HIS A 160 -6.73 7.50 -19.17
CA HIS A 160 -5.73 8.32 -19.84
C HIS A 160 -4.39 7.59 -20.04
N TRP A 161 -3.92 6.84 -19.04
CA TRP A 161 -2.71 6.04 -19.15
C TRP A 161 -2.82 4.90 -20.18
N ASP A 162 -4.01 4.33 -20.34
CA ASP A 162 -4.26 3.24 -21.30
C ASP A 162 -4.17 3.70 -22.77
N LYS A 163 -4.35 4.99 -23.07
CA LYS A 163 -4.14 5.53 -24.43
C LYS A 163 -2.75 5.18 -24.98
N LEU A 164 -1.74 5.09 -24.11
CA LEU A 164 -0.36 4.74 -24.48
C LEU A 164 -0.24 3.32 -25.04
N VAL A 165 -1.01 2.35 -24.53
CA VAL A 165 -0.88 0.94 -24.90
C VAL A 165 -1.66 0.58 -26.16
N ILE A 166 -2.75 1.31 -26.46
CA ILE A 166 -3.62 1.03 -27.62
C ILE A 166 -2.84 1.12 -28.94
N SER A 167 -1.97 2.12 -29.05
CA SER A 167 -1.10 2.34 -30.21
C SER A 167 0.17 1.47 -30.20
N ALA A 168 0.46 0.74 -29.11
CA ALA A 168 1.66 -0.08 -29.00
C ALA A 168 1.56 -1.32 -29.90
N LYS A 169 2.66 -1.69 -30.57
CA LYS A 169 2.69 -2.83 -31.52
C LYS A 169 2.47 -4.16 -30.81
N SER A 170 2.97 -4.27 -29.58
CA SER A 170 2.90 -5.49 -28.78
C SER A 170 1.52 -5.75 -28.18
N PHE A 171 0.61 -4.77 -28.21
CA PHE A 171 -0.72 -4.93 -27.64
C PHE A 171 -1.63 -5.77 -28.55
N PRO A 172 -2.30 -6.83 -28.05
CA PRO A 172 -2.24 -7.39 -26.70
C PRO A 172 -1.29 -8.61 -26.56
N VAL A 173 -0.33 -8.59 -25.62
CA VAL A 173 0.67 -9.68 -25.48
C VAL A 173 0.32 -10.70 -24.39
N ASN A 174 -0.40 -10.30 -23.33
CA ASN A 174 -0.75 -11.20 -22.22
C ASN A 174 -2.19 -11.69 -22.30
N TYR A 175 -3.11 -10.91 -22.88
CA TYR A 175 -4.49 -11.31 -23.11
C TYR A 175 -4.61 -12.42 -24.16
N TRP A 176 -5.60 -13.31 -24.01
CA TRP A 176 -5.77 -14.50 -24.86
C TRP A 176 -6.11 -14.16 -26.32
N ASP A 177 -7.02 -13.20 -26.56
CA ASP A 177 -7.41 -12.80 -27.91
C ASP A 177 -6.40 -11.81 -28.51
N LYS A 178 -5.59 -12.29 -29.46
CA LYS A 178 -4.58 -11.51 -30.19
C LYS A 178 -5.14 -10.68 -31.33
N PHE A 179 -6.41 -10.87 -31.69
CA PHE A 179 -7.03 -10.28 -32.87
C PHE A 179 -7.96 -9.11 -32.55
N VAL A 180 -7.99 -8.63 -31.31
CA VAL A 180 -8.83 -7.51 -30.86
C VAL A 180 -8.71 -6.28 -31.78
N LYS A 181 -7.49 -5.87 -32.18
CA LYS A 181 -7.30 -4.71 -33.07
C LYS A 181 -7.98 -4.90 -34.42
N LYS A 182 -7.97 -6.12 -34.97
CA LYS A 182 -8.62 -6.43 -36.24
C LYS A 182 -10.15 -6.43 -36.09
N LYS A 183 -10.67 -6.98 -34.99
CA LYS A 183 -12.11 -7.00 -34.67
C LYS A 183 -12.67 -5.60 -34.48
N VAL A 184 -12.01 -4.78 -33.65
CA VAL A 184 -12.36 -3.38 -33.41
C VAL A 184 -12.36 -2.59 -34.72
N ARG A 185 -11.30 -2.72 -35.52
CA ARG A 185 -11.23 -2.06 -36.82
C ARG A 185 -12.38 -2.46 -37.74
N ALA A 186 -12.71 -3.75 -37.82
CA ALA A 186 -13.82 -4.22 -38.66
C ALA A 186 -15.20 -3.76 -38.16
N LYS A 187 -15.42 -3.74 -36.84
CA LYS A 187 -16.69 -3.33 -36.23
C LYS A 187 -16.96 -1.84 -36.42
N TYR A 188 -15.96 -0.99 -36.18
CA TYR A 188 -16.13 0.47 -36.22
C TYR A 188 -15.83 1.10 -37.59
N SER A 189 -15.28 0.34 -38.55
CA SER A 189 -15.05 0.85 -39.92
C SER A 189 -16.31 1.18 -40.70
N GLU A 190 -17.47 0.67 -40.26
CA GLU A 190 -18.75 1.02 -40.88
C GLU A 190 -19.21 2.43 -40.51
N THR A 191 -18.81 2.94 -39.34
CA THR A 191 -19.26 4.24 -38.79
C THR A 191 -18.18 5.31 -38.88
N TYR A 192 -16.90 4.94 -38.72
CA TYR A 192 -15.76 5.85 -38.68
C TYR A 192 -14.73 5.52 -39.77
N ASP A 193 -13.89 6.50 -40.10
CA ASP A 193 -12.88 6.34 -41.14
C ASP A 193 -11.86 5.21 -40.82
N PHE A 194 -11.65 4.34 -41.81
CA PHE A 194 -10.82 3.14 -41.67
C PHE A 194 -9.36 3.47 -41.40
N ASP A 195 -8.80 4.47 -42.11
CA ASP A 195 -7.40 4.87 -41.96
C ASP A 195 -7.16 5.57 -40.61
N SER A 196 -8.11 6.38 -40.14
CA SER A 196 -8.07 6.99 -38.81
C SER A 196 -8.00 5.95 -37.67
N ILE A 197 -8.87 4.94 -37.69
CA ILE A 197 -8.85 3.85 -36.70
C ILE A 197 -7.53 3.07 -36.78
N SER A 198 -7.05 2.76 -37.99
CA SER A 198 -5.80 2.01 -38.18
C SER A 198 -4.60 2.75 -37.59
N ASN A 199 -4.52 4.07 -37.78
CA ASN A 199 -3.47 4.90 -37.21
C ASN A 199 -3.55 4.96 -35.67
N MET A 200 -4.75 5.11 -35.11
CA MET A 200 -4.94 5.14 -33.65
C MET A 200 -4.55 3.82 -32.97
N LEU A 201 -4.91 2.69 -33.57
CA LEU A 201 -4.53 1.35 -33.07
C LEU A 201 -3.05 1.01 -33.33
N GLY A 202 -2.28 1.90 -33.95
CA GLY A 202 -0.88 1.65 -34.32
C GLY A 202 -0.71 0.51 -35.31
N MET A 203 -1.73 0.23 -36.12
CA MET A 203 -1.67 -0.73 -37.21
C MET A 203 -1.01 -0.05 -38.41
N GLU A 204 0.33 -0.04 -38.43
CA GLU A 204 1.11 0.46 -39.57
C GLU A 204 0.80 -0.37 -40.84
N LYS A 205 0.97 0.24 -42.03
CA LYS A 205 0.84 -0.42 -43.35
C LYS A 205 2.03 -1.37 -43.64
N THR A 206 2.51 -2.10 -42.64
CA THR A 206 3.69 -2.97 -42.71
C THR A 206 3.32 -4.36 -43.22
N SER A 207 2.85 -4.42 -44.46
CA SER A 207 2.90 -5.63 -45.29
C SER A 207 4.18 -5.72 -46.11
N PHE A 208 5.16 -4.82 -45.93
CA PHE A 208 6.27 -4.67 -46.90
C PHE A 208 7.67 -4.40 -46.32
N SER A 209 7.90 -4.49 -45.01
CA SER A 209 9.23 -4.25 -44.41
C SER A 209 9.71 -5.36 -43.48
N ALA A 210 9.25 -6.59 -43.71
CA ALA A 210 9.81 -7.79 -43.11
C ALA A 210 10.70 -8.54 -44.11
N GLN A 211 11.49 -7.80 -44.90
CA GLN A 211 12.57 -8.39 -45.68
C GLN A 211 13.85 -8.28 -44.85
N GLU A 212 14.21 -9.41 -44.25
CA GLU A 212 15.55 -9.85 -43.83
C GLU A 212 16.61 -8.75 -43.59
N GLU A 213 16.79 -8.39 -42.32
CA GLU A 213 18.11 -8.00 -41.82
C GLU A 213 18.55 -8.98 -40.72
N GLU A 214 19.10 -10.12 -41.15
CA GLU A 214 19.97 -10.94 -40.31
C GLU A 214 21.32 -10.24 -40.11
N GLY A 215 21.34 -9.15 -39.33
CA GLY A 215 22.50 -8.28 -39.19
C GLY A 215 22.80 -7.87 -37.75
N SER A 216 23.61 -8.68 -37.06
CA SER A 216 24.20 -8.47 -35.73
C SER A 216 23.27 -8.66 -34.50
N LYS A 217 23.43 -9.81 -33.84
CA LYS A 217 22.83 -10.15 -32.53
C LYS A 217 23.56 -9.42 -31.39
N GLY A 218 23.53 -8.09 -31.38
CA GLY A 218 24.02 -7.27 -30.27
C GLY A 218 22.93 -6.95 -29.24
N LEU A 219 23.28 -6.84 -27.96
CA LEU A 219 22.35 -6.39 -26.90
C LEU A 219 21.73 -5.02 -27.21
N ILE A 220 22.46 -4.14 -27.91
CA ILE A 220 21.99 -2.81 -28.32
C ILE A 220 20.88 -2.90 -29.38
N HIS A 221 21.01 -3.80 -30.36
CA HIS A 221 19.96 -4.05 -31.35
C HIS A 221 18.71 -4.65 -30.71
N TYR A 222 18.88 -5.51 -29.70
CA TYR A 222 17.76 -6.04 -28.92
C TYR A 222 17.05 -4.93 -28.13
N ILE A 223 17.78 -4.01 -27.48
CA ILE A 223 17.20 -2.90 -26.70
C ILE A 223 16.42 -1.93 -27.60
N ILE A 224 16.93 -1.61 -28.79
CA ILE A 224 16.26 -0.70 -29.73
C ILE A 224 14.97 -1.31 -30.30
N ASN A 225 14.90 -2.65 -30.42
CA ASN A 225 13.72 -3.35 -30.93
C ASN A 225 12.62 -3.58 -29.86
N ILE A 226 12.83 -3.13 -28.62
CA ILE A 226 11.81 -3.24 -27.56
C ILE A 226 10.74 -2.15 -27.77
N ASP A 227 9.47 -2.55 -27.68
CA ASP A 227 8.32 -1.64 -27.69
C ASP A 227 8.27 -0.81 -26.38
N TRP A 228 8.93 0.34 -26.40
CA TRP A 228 9.04 1.21 -25.22
C TRP A 228 7.69 1.75 -24.74
N ARG A 229 6.71 1.94 -25.65
CA ARG A 229 5.35 2.36 -25.26
C ARG A 229 4.69 1.30 -24.39
N TYR A 230 4.80 0.04 -24.79
CA TYR A 230 4.29 -1.07 -24.01
C TYR A 230 5.02 -1.22 -22.67
N GLN A 231 6.36 -1.09 -22.64
CA GLN A 231 7.12 -1.22 -21.39
C GLN A 231 6.84 -0.10 -20.39
N VAL A 232 6.75 1.15 -20.85
CA VAL A 232 6.38 2.29 -19.99
C VAL A 232 4.97 2.11 -19.44
N TRP A 233 4.01 1.71 -20.27
CA TRP A 233 2.66 1.41 -19.80
C TRP A 233 2.67 0.30 -18.75
N LYS A 234 3.36 -0.82 -19.02
CA LYS A 234 3.48 -1.96 -18.10
C LYS A 234 4.13 -1.55 -16.78
N ALA A 235 5.16 -0.71 -16.80
CA ALA A 235 5.79 -0.16 -15.62
C ALA A 235 4.80 0.70 -14.80
N GLY A 236 4.04 1.58 -15.44
CA GLY A 236 3.00 2.37 -14.78
C GLY A 236 1.92 1.50 -14.12
N VAL A 237 1.44 0.46 -14.81
CA VAL A 237 0.46 -0.49 -14.23
C VAL A 237 1.06 -1.26 -13.05
N THR A 238 2.36 -1.59 -13.11
CA THR A 238 3.05 -2.29 -12.02
C THR A 238 3.25 -1.38 -10.80
N ILE A 239 3.63 -0.11 -11.01
CA ILE A 239 3.86 0.88 -9.94
C ILE A 239 2.55 1.34 -9.30
N THR A 240 1.42 1.30 -10.02
CA THR A 240 0.10 1.64 -9.46
C THR A 240 -0.56 0.48 -8.70
N ASP A 241 0.02 -0.72 -8.74
CA ASP A 241 -0.48 -1.85 -7.96
C ASP A 241 -0.07 -1.73 -6.48
N ASN A 242 -1.05 -1.50 -5.60
CA ASN A 242 -0.83 -1.32 -4.16
C ASN A 242 -0.02 -2.47 -3.52
N SER A 243 -0.24 -3.70 -3.99
CA SER A 243 0.46 -4.88 -3.46
C SER A 243 1.93 -4.94 -3.91
N PHE A 244 2.23 -4.49 -5.13
CA PHE A 244 3.61 -4.30 -5.60
C PHE A 244 4.30 -3.18 -4.82
N LEU A 245 3.65 -2.02 -4.67
CA LEU A 245 4.17 -0.89 -3.90
C LEU A 245 4.50 -1.28 -2.46
N TYR A 246 3.62 -2.04 -1.81
CA TYR A 246 3.89 -2.57 -0.48
C TYR A 246 5.17 -3.41 -0.45
N SER A 247 5.34 -4.32 -1.41
CA SER A 247 6.52 -5.19 -1.51
C SER A 247 7.80 -4.40 -1.83
N LEU A 248 7.68 -3.35 -2.65
CA LEU A 248 8.76 -2.43 -2.99
C LEU A 248 9.21 -1.62 -1.77
N TRP A 249 8.26 -1.04 -1.03
CA TRP A 249 8.55 -0.31 0.21
C TRP A 249 9.16 -1.22 1.28
N TYR A 250 8.65 -2.44 1.42
CA TYR A 250 9.24 -3.46 2.31
C TYR A 250 10.72 -3.71 1.97
N PHE A 251 11.05 -3.87 0.68
CA PHE A 251 12.44 -3.99 0.25
C PHE A 251 13.26 -2.71 0.51
N SER A 252 12.72 -1.53 0.21
CA SER A 252 13.40 -0.25 0.47
C SER A 252 13.74 -0.06 1.95
N PHE A 253 12.80 -0.34 2.86
CA PHE A 253 13.05 -0.31 4.30
C PHE A 253 14.09 -1.34 4.71
N SER A 254 14.14 -2.50 4.05
CA SER A 254 15.16 -3.52 4.31
C SER A 254 16.56 -3.06 3.95
N VAL A 255 16.72 -2.38 2.81
CA VAL A 255 18.00 -1.75 2.41
C VAL A 255 18.38 -0.66 3.40
N MET A 256 17.42 0.19 3.81
CA MET A 256 17.63 1.21 4.85
C MET A 256 18.03 0.60 6.20
N GLY A 257 17.49 -0.58 6.53
CA GLY A 257 17.83 -1.37 7.71
C GLY A 257 19.31 -1.74 7.81
N ASN A 258 20.01 -1.88 6.68
CA ASN A 258 21.45 -2.16 6.70
C ASN A 258 22.29 -0.91 7.04
N PHE A 259 21.76 0.30 6.79
CA PHE A 259 22.42 1.54 7.22
C PHE A 259 22.12 1.85 8.69
N ASN A 260 20.86 1.65 9.10
CA ASN A 260 20.44 1.80 10.49
C ASN A 260 19.49 0.65 10.88
N ASN A 261 19.92 -0.16 11.86
CA ASN A 261 19.20 -1.36 12.27
C ASN A 261 17.78 -1.07 12.80
N PHE A 262 17.48 0.13 13.29
CA PHE A 262 16.13 0.48 13.79
C PHE A 262 15.04 0.43 12.71
N PHE A 263 15.36 0.57 11.42
CA PHE A 263 14.36 0.40 10.35
C PHE A 263 13.81 -1.04 10.27
N PHE A 264 14.47 -2.04 10.86
CA PHE A 264 13.91 -3.38 10.97
C PHE A 264 12.67 -3.44 11.91
N ALA A 265 12.48 -2.46 12.80
CA ALA A 265 11.27 -2.37 13.62
C ALA A 265 10.01 -2.15 12.78
N ALA A 266 10.10 -1.35 11.71
CA ALA A 266 8.97 -1.13 10.81
C ALA A 266 8.52 -2.42 10.10
N HIS A 267 9.41 -3.39 9.91
CA HIS A 267 9.07 -4.67 9.25
C HIS A 267 8.15 -5.55 10.11
N LEU A 268 8.11 -5.34 11.43
CA LEU A 268 7.15 -6.04 12.31
C LEU A 268 5.70 -5.67 12.00
N LEU A 269 5.43 -4.50 11.39
CA LEU A 269 4.09 -4.11 10.97
C LEU A 269 3.50 -5.05 9.90
N ASP A 270 4.31 -5.83 9.17
CA ASP A 270 3.82 -6.86 8.22
C ASP A 270 2.99 -7.94 8.92
N VAL A 271 3.18 -8.17 10.23
CA VAL A 271 2.31 -9.05 11.04
C VAL A 271 0.84 -8.64 10.90
N ALA A 272 0.55 -7.33 11.04
CA ALA A 272 -0.82 -6.81 11.02
C ALA A 272 -1.51 -7.02 9.66
N VAL A 273 -0.74 -6.96 8.56
CA VAL A 273 -1.26 -7.14 7.20
C VAL A 273 -1.29 -8.61 6.78
N GLY A 274 -0.37 -9.42 7.31
CA GLY A 274 -0.17 -10.83 6.98
C GLY A 274 -1.30 -11.73 7.47
N PHE A 275 -1.78 -11.53 8.70
CA PHE A 275 -2.84 -12.34 9.29
C PHE A 275 -4.24 -11.84 8.90
N LYS A 276 -5.11 -12.76 8.48
CA LYS A 276 -6.49 -12.43 8.05
C LYS A 276 -7.28 -11.71 9.14
N THR A 277 -7.17 -12.17 10.39
CA THR A 277 -7.88 -11.59 11.55
C THR A 277 -7.41 -10.16 11.85
N LEU A 278 -6.10 -9.92 11.89
CA LEU A 278 -5.52 -8.58 12.12
C LEU A 278 -5.83 -7.63 10.96
N ARG A 279 -5.89 -8.13 9.72
CA ARG A 279 -6.31 -7.34 8.56
C ARG A 279 -7.74 -6.83 8.72
N THR A 280 -8.66 -7.62 9.26
CA THR A 280 -10.03 -7.17 9.53
C THR A 280 -10.07 -6.04 10.55
N ILE A 281 -9.19 -6.07 11.57
CA ILE A 281 -9.04 -4.98 12.55
C ILE A 281 -8.49 -3.71 11.88
N LEU A 282 -7.48 -3.82 11.01
CA LEU A 282 -6.99 -2.67 10.26
C LEU A 282 -8.08 -2.10 9.33
N GLN A 283 -8.84 -3.00 8.70
CA GLN A 283 -9.92 -2.65 7.78
C GLN A 283 -11.03 -1.88 8.47
N SER A 284 -11.42 -2.22 9.70
CA SER A 284 -12.47 -1.49 10.43
C SER A 284 -12.11 -0.01 10.63
N VAL A 285 -10.85 0.29 10.98
CA VAL A 285 -10.40 1.68 11.11
C VAL A 285 -10.36 2.39 9.76
N THR A 286 -9.94 1.70 8.69
CA THR A 286 -9.86 2.31 7.34
C THR A 286 -11.19 2.41 6.61
N HIS A 287 -12.22 1.62 6.97
CA HIS A 287 -13.51 1.56 6.30
C HIS A 287 -14.20 2.94 6.32
N ASN A 288 -14.24 3.55 7.51
CA ASN A 288 -14.79 4.88 7.72
C ASN A 288 -13.71 5.97 7.73
N GLY A 289 -12.56 5.73 7.09
CA GLY A 289 -11.39 6.61 7.15
C GLY A 289 -11.67 8.05 6.69
N LYS A 290 -12.51 8.25 5.67
CA LYS A 290 -12.94 9.59 5.23
C LYS A 290 -13.68 10.33 6.34
N GLN A 291 -14.60 9.66 7.04
CA GLN A 291 -15.33 10.24 8.16
C GLN A 291 -14.39 10.53 9.32
N LEU A 292 -13.50 9.59 9.66
CA LEU A 292 -12.50 9.75 10.71
C LEU A 292 -11.62 11.00 10.48
N VAL A 293 -11.10 11.18 9.27
CA VAL A 293 -10.28 12.36 8.90
C VAL A 293 -11.09 13.65 9.01
N LEU A 294 -12.35 13.65 8.56
CA LEU A 294 -13.24 14.82 8.69
C LEU A 294 -13.55 15.16 10.15
N THR A 295 -13.73 14.15 11.01
CA THR A 295 -13.95 14.35 12.44
C THR A 295 -12.70 14.89 13.14
N VAL A 296 -11.51 14.37 12.80
CA VAL A 296 -10.23 14.93 13.30
C VAL A 296 -10.03 16.35 12.81
N MET A 297 -10.39 16.67 11.56
CA MET A 297 -10.35 18.05 11.05
C MET A 297 -11.27 18.97 11.85
N LEU A 298 -12.50 18.53 12.15
CA LEU A 298 -13.45 19.28 12.98
C LEU A 298 -12.90 19.51 14.41
N LEU A 299 -12.30 18.48 15.01
CA LEU A 299 -11.62 18.58 16.30
C LEU A 299 -10.53 19.66 16.27
N THR A 300 -9.66 19.64 15.28
CA THR A 300 -8.59 20.63 15.09
C THR A 300 -9.14 22.06 14.94
N ILE A 301 -10.24 22.24 14.18
CA ILE A 301 -10.90 23.54 14.00
C ILE A 301 -11.47 24.05 15.33
N ILE A 302 -12.13 23.18 16.09
CA ILE A 302 -12.72 23.57 17.39
C ILE A 302 -11.62 23.95 18.39
N VAL A 303 -10.54 23.15 18.47
CA VAL A 303 -9.36 23.48 19.29
C VAL A 303 -8.75 24.82 18.87
N TYR A 304 -8.67 25.11 17.57
CA TYR A 304 -8.18 26.40 17.08
C TYR A 304 -9.06 27.57 17.53
N ILE A 305 -10.39 27.44 17.50
CA ILE A 305 -11.30 28.47 18.02
C ILE A 305 -11.06 28.72 19.51
N TYR A 306 -10.95 27.66 20.32
CA TYR A 306 -10.61 27.78 21.74
C TYR A 306 -9.22 28.41 21.95
N THR A 307 -8.25 28.11 21.07
CA THR A 307 -6.92 28.73 21.10
C THR A 307 -6.98 30.23 20.87
N VAL A 308 -7.74 30.70 19.87
CA VAL A 308 -7.89 32.14 19.59
C VAL A 308 -8.53 32.87 20.78
N ILE A 309 -9.53 32.26 21.41
CA ILE A 309 -10.15 32.80 22.63
C ILE A 309 -9.13 32.86 23.78
N ALA A 310 -8.40 31.76 24.01
CA ALA A 310 -7.37 31.69 25.02
C ALA A 310 -6.24 32.72 24.81
N PHE A 311 -5.78 32.88 23.58
CA PHE A 311 -4.71 33.80 23.21
C PHE A 311 -5.09 35.27 23.45
N ASN A 312 -6.34 35.65 23.17
CA ASN A 312 -6.80 37.03 23.33
C ASN A 312 -7.20 37.38 24.76
N PHE A 313 -7.83 36.45 25.49
CA PHE A 313 -8.44 36.74 26.79
C PHE A 313 -7.74 36.08 27.98
N PHE A 314 -7.18 34.88 27.81
CA PHE A 314 -6.67 34.05 28.90
C PHE A 314 -5.16 33.83 28.86
N ARG A 315 -4.41 34.61 28.06
CA ARG A 315 -2.96 34.46 27.84
C ARG A 315 -2.14 34.36 29.14
N LYS A 316 -2.53 35.11 30.17
CA LYS A 316 -1.84 35.13 31.48
C LYS A 316 -1.83 33.78 32.20
N PHE A 317 -2.85 32.95 31.99
CA PHE A 317 -2.97 31.63 32.64
C PHE A 317 -2.16 30.53 31.96
N TYR A 318 -1.55 30.81 30.80
CA TYR A 318 -0.69 29.89 30.04
C TYR A 318 0.79 30.08 30.33
N VAL A 319 1.11 30.83 31.37
CA VAL A 319 2.46 30.98 31.89
C VAL A 319 2.60 29.96 33.01
N GLN A 320 3.52 29.01 32.85
CA GLN A 320 3.86 28.04 33.89
C GLN A 320 5.23 28.44 34.45
N GLU A 321 5.31 28.58 35.77
CA GLU A 321 6.58 28.79 36.48
C GLU A 321 7.00 27.45 37.09
N GLU A 322 7.89 26.73 36.41
CA GLU A 322 8.54 25.51 36.94
C GLU A 322 10.05 25.78 37.07
N ASP A 323 10.59 25.56 38.27
CA ASP A 323 12.03 25.51 38.59
C ASP A 323 12.90 26.63 37.96
N ASP A 324 12.55 27.90 38.24
CA ASP A 324 13.25 29.13 37.78
C ASP A 324 13.21 29.42 36.26
N GLU A 325 12.51 28.59 35.46
CA GLU A 325 12.22 28.85 34.05
C GLU A 325 10.73 29.19 33.82
N VAL A 326 10.48 30.40 33.30
CA VAL A 326 9.12 30.87 32.99
C VAL A 326 8.73 30.40 31.59
N ASN A 327 8.00 29.29 31.50
CA ASN A 327 7.56 28.76 30.22
C ASN A 327 6.28 29.46 29.75
N ARG A 328 6.37 30.21 28.66
CA ARG A 328 5.28 31.04 28.11
C ARG A 328 4.60 30.35 26.94
N ASN A 329 3.80 29.34 27.23
CA ASN A 329 3.17 28.46 26.24
C ASN A 329 2.22 29.17 25.26
N CYS A 330 1.72 30.36 25.62
CA CYS A 330 0.82 31.16 24.77
C CYS A 330 1.41 32.56 24.42
N HIS A 331 2.73 32.65 24.20
CA HIS A 331 3.34 33.88 23.67
C HIS A 331 3.11 34.04 22.16
N ASP A 332 3.31 32.96 21.42
CA ASP A 332 3.08 32.90 19.97
C ASP A 332 1.82 32.07 19.67
N MET A 333 1.08 32.46 18.64
CA MET A 333 -0.19 31.81 18.29
C MET A 333 -0.01 30.32 17.96
N LEU A 334 1.08 29.98 17.26
CA LEU A 334 1.37 28.59 16.91
C LEU A 334 1.70 27.75 18.15
N THR A 335 2.53 28.26 19.06
CA THR A 335 2.87 27.60 20.33
C THR A 335 1.62 27.38 21.18
N CYS A 336 0.75 28.39 21.26
CA CYS A 336 -0.52 28.29 21.99
C CYS A 336 -1.44 27.22 21.38
N PHE A 337 -1.52 27.15 20.05
CA PHE A 337 -2.31 26.16 19.33
C PHE A 337 -1.77 24.74 19.54
N VAL A 338 -0.46 24.55 19.39
CA VAL A 338 0.20 23.26 19.61
C VAL A 338 0.02 22.81 21.06
N PHE A 339 0.13 23.71 22.03
CA PHE A 339 -0.12 23.42 23.45
C PHE A 339 -1.56 22.93 23.68
N ASN A 340 -2.57 23.66 23.17
CA ASN A 340 -3.97 23.26 23.31
C ASN A 340 -4.29 21.92 22.61
N LEU A 341 -3.68 21.68 21.44
CA LEU A 341 -3.87 20.44 20.70
C LEU A 341 -3.18 19.25 21.39
N TYR A 342 -1.97 19.43 21.92
CA TYR A 342 -1.17 18.37 22.53
C TYR A 342 -1.57 18.06 23.97
N LYS A 343 -1.70 19.10 24.82
CA LYS A 343 -2.07 18.95 26.24
C LYS A 343 -3.58 18.92 26.43
N GLY A 344 -4.31 19.85 25.81
CA GLY A 344 -5.76 19.98 26.01
C GLY A 344 -6.58 18.77 25.57
N VAL A 345 -6.31 18.21 24.38
CA VAL A 345 -7.04 17.02 23.87
C VAL A 345 -6.64 15.73 24.60
N ARG A 346 -5.43 15.69 25.18
CA ARG A 346 -4.83 14.48 25.76
C ARG A 346 -5.03 14.37 27.27
N ALA A 347 -5.20 15.50 27.95
CA ALA A 347 -5.60 15.56 29.35
C ALA A 347 -7.05 15.07 29.50
N GLY A 348 -7.26 14.08 30.37
CA GLY A 348 -8.55 13.41 30.54
C GLY A 348 -9.66 14.32 31.09
N GLY A 349 -9.33 15.39 31.81
CA GLY A 349 -10.26 16.42 32.30
C GLY A 349 -10.33 17.68 31.42
N GLY A 350 -9.63 17.70 30.29
CA GLY A 350 -9.53 18.87 29.40
C GLY A 350 -8.40 19.82 29.77
N ILE A 351 -8.41 21.02 29.17
CA ILE A 351 -7.32 21.99 29.28
C ILE A 351 -7.13 22.58 30.70
N GLY A 352 -8.16 22.50 31.55
CA GLY A 352 -8.10 23.00 32.94
C GLY A 352 -7.14 22.21 33.84
N ASP A 353 -6.83 20.94 33.50
CA ASP A 353 -5.91 20.11 34.29
C ASP A 353 -4.44 20.55 34.19
N GLU A 354 -4.09 21.27 33.12
CA GLU A 354 -2.70 21.65 32.79
C GLU A 354 -2.44 23.14 33.01
N LEU A 355 -3.46 23.91 33.35
CA LEU A 355 -3.37 25.35 33.54
C LEU A 355 -3.55 25.69 35.02
N GLU A 356 -3.01 26.84 35.44
CA GLU A 356 -3.14 27.28 36.82
C GLU A 356 -4.60 27.48 37.23
N PRO A 357 -4.96 27.22 38.50
CA PRO A 357 -6.32 27.40 38.98
C PRO A 357 -6.76 28.87 38.83
N PRO A 358 -8.02 29.14 38.44
CA PRO A 358 -8.51 30.49 38.17
C PRO A 358 -8.83 31.32 39.43
N ASP A 359 -8.57 30.78 40.63
CA ASP A 359 -9.02 31.32 41.90
C ASP A 359 -8.49 32.75 42.15
N GLY A 360 -9.40 33.70 42.35
CA GLY A 360 -9.04 35.07 42.76
C GLY A 360 -8.71 36.03 41.62
N ASP A 361 -8.94 35.64 40.36
CA ASP A 361 -8.80 36.52 39.20
C ASP A 361 -10.13 37.16 38.76
N ASP A 362 -10.09 38.38 38.22
CA ASP A 362 -11.27 39.08 37.70
C ASP A 362 -12.03 38.29 36.60
N SER A 363 -11.35 37.35 35.92
CA SER A 363 -11.91 36.52 34.86
C SER A 363 -12.26 35.09 35.29
N GLU A 364 -12.30 34.80 36.59
CA GLU A 364 -12.54 33.45 37.14
C GLU A 364 -13.78 32.76 36.54
N VAL A 365 -14.91 33.45 36.52
CA VAL A 365 -16.18 32.90 35.99
C VAL A 365 -16.07 32.56 34.50
N TYR A 366 -15.45 33.44 33.71
CA TYR A 366 -15.28 33.21 32.28
C TYR A 366 -14.30 32.07 32.01
N ARG A 367 -13.30 31.92 32.87
CA ARG A 367 -12.31 30.86 32.77
C ARG A 367 -12.90 29.48 33.11
N ILE A 368 -13.71 29.39 34.16
CA ILE A 368 -14.45 28.16 34.50
C ILE A 368 -15.38 27.74 33.36
N ILE A 369 -16.11 28.70 32.76
CA ILE A 369 -16.98 28.41 31.60
C ILE A 369 -16.13 27.91 30.41
N PHE A 370 -14.98 28.53 30.15
CA PHE A 370 -14.07 28.09 29.09
C PHE A 370 -13.60 26.64 29.32
N ASP A 371 -13.17 26.29 30.52
CA ASP A 371 -12.65 24.94 30.83
C ASP A 371 -13.76 23.88 30.76
N ILE A 372 -14.95 24.15 31.31
CA ILE A 372 -16.10 23.22 31.27
C ILE A 372 -16.59 23.01 29.84
N THR A 373 -16.69 24.08 29.04
CA THR A 373 -17.13 23.97 27.64
C THR A 373 -16.10 23.24 26.79
N PHE A 374 -14.80 23.51 27.01
CA PHE A 374 -13.72 22.77 26.37
C PHE A 374 -13.82 21.25 26.67
N PHE A 375 -13.94 20.89 27.95
CA PHE A 375 -14.08 19.49 28.38
C PHE A 375 -15.31 18.82 27.75
N PHE A 376 -16.48 19.47 27.80
CA PHE A 376 -17.71 18.90 27.27
C PHE A 376 -17.66 18.68 25.74
N PHE A 377 -17.24 19.69 24.97
CA PHE A 377 -17.24 19.58 23.52
C PHE A 377 -16.13 18.67 23.00
N ILE A 378 -14.90 18.81 23.50
CA ILE A 378 -13.75 18.09 22.95
C ILE A 378 -13.64 16.68 23.53
N ILE A 379 -13.67 16.55 24.86
CA ILE A 379 -13.42 15.26 25.51
C ILE A 379 -14.70 14.42 25.52
N VAL A 380 -15.82 14.96 26.00
CA VAL A 380 -17.05 14.16 26.17
C VAL A 380 -17.73 13.88 24.83
N ILE A 381 -17.81 14.85 23.92
CA ILE A 381 -18.52 14.68 22.64
C ILE A 381 -17.57 14.18 21.54
N LEU A 382 -16.53 14.95 21.17
CA LEU A 382 -15.74 14.64 19.96
C LEU A 382 -14.93 13.34 20.07
N LEU A 383 -14.26 13.07 21.21
CA LEU A 383 -13.56 11.79 21.40
C LEU A 383 -14.53 10.60 21.44
N ALA A 384 -15.71 10.77 22.03
CA ALA A 384 -16.75 9.73 22.03
C ALA A 384 -17.28 9.44 20.62
N ILE A 385 -17.42 10.46 19.76
CA ILE A 385 -17.76 10.28 18.35
C ILE A 385 -16.64 9.51 17.62
N LEU A 386 -15.37 9.86 17.84
CA LEU A 386 -14.24 9.14 17.23
C LEU A 386 -14.23 7.65 17.62
N GLN A 387 -14.42 7.33 18.90
CA GLN A 387 -14.55 5.95 19.35
C GLN A 387 -15.81 5.26 18.76
N GLY A 388 -16.93 5.97 18.72
CA GLY A 388 -18.20 5.48 18.18
C GLY A 388 -18.10 5.07 16.72
N LEU A 389 -17.41 5.87 15.88
CA LEU A 389 -17.17 5.56 14.47
C LEU A 389 -16.38 4.27 14.26
N ILE A 390 -15.42 3.98 15.15
CA ILE A 390 -14.63 2.73 15.10
C ILE A 390 -15.52 1.53 15.48
N ILE A 391 -16.34 1.67 16.53
CA ILE A 391 -17.27 0.60 16.96
C ILE A 391 -18.29 0.30 15.86
N ASP A 392 -18.84 1.33 15.23
CA ASP A 392 -19.81 1.20 14.14
C ASP A 392 -19.20 0.45 12.94
N ALA A 393 -17.96 0.80 12.55
CA ALA A 393 -17.25 0.10 11.48
C ALA A 393 -17.01 -1.40 11.78
N PHE A 394 -16.75 -1.75 13.04
CA PHE A 394 -16.66 -3.16 13.45
C PHE A 394 -18.00 -3.87 13.37
N GLY A 395 -19.10 -3.19 13.71
CA GLY A 395 -20.47 -3.69 13.57
C GLY A 395 -20.81 -3.97 12.10
N GLU A 396 -20.60 -2.99 11.22
CA GLU A 396 -20.91 -3.10 9.80
C GLU A 396 -20.13 -4.23 9.11
N LEU A 397 -18.82 -4.34 9.35
CA LEU A 397 -18.01 -5.41 8.76
C LEU A 397 -18.47 -6.80 9.21
N ARG A 398 -18.99 -6.92 10.44
CA ARG A 398 -19.56 -8.18 10.93
C ARG A 398 -20.86 -8.50 10.22
N ASP A 399 -21.74 -7.51 10.05
CA ASP A 399 -23.04 -7.69 9.39
C ASP A 399 -22.88 -8.01 7.89
N GLN A 400 -21.90 -7.41 7.22
CA GLN A 400 -21.53 -7.76 5.84
C GLN A 400 -21.07 -9.22 5.72
N LEU A 401 -20.27 -9.71 6.67
CA LEU A 401 -19.83 -11.12 6.65
C LEU A 401 -20.99 -12.09 6.91
N GLU A 402 -21.89 -11.75 7.83
CA GLU A 402 -23.03 -12.61 8.13
C GLU A 402 -24.04 -12.62 6.98
N SER A 403 -24.35 -11.46 6.37
CA SER A 403 -25.26 -11.38 5.22
C SER A 403 -24.77 -12.17 4.01
N VAL A 404 -23.48 -12.12 3.68
CA VAL A 404 -22.91 -12.94 2.58
C VAL A 404 -23.05 -14.43 2.87
N LYS A 405 -22.86 -14.84 4.13
CA LYS A 405 -23.02 -16.23 4.54
C LYS A 405 -24.49 -16.66 4.47
N GLU A 406 -25.40 -15.83 4.96
CA GLU A 406 -26.84 -16.08 4.95
C GLU A 406 -27.38 -16.17 3.51
N ASP A 407 -26.96 -15.30 2.60
CA ASP A 407 -27.37 -15.35 1.19
C ASP A 407 -26.91 -16.64 0.50
N MET A 408 -25.66 -17.07 0.76
CA MET A 408 -25.15 -18.34 0.24
C MET A 408 -25.87 -19.57 0.79
N GLU A 409 -26.40 -19.52 2.02
CA GLU A 409 -27.11 -20.62 2.66
C GLU A 409 -28.62 -20.64 2.33
N SER A 410 -29.20 -19.47 2.03
CA SER A 410 -30.63 -19.29 1.81
C SER A 410 -31.04 -19.25 0.34
N ASN A 411 -30.17 -18.83 -0.57
CA ASN A 411 -30.49 -18.69 -1.99
C ASN A 411 -29.45 -19.40 -2.87
N CYS A 412 -29.89 -19.95 -4.00
CA CYS A 412 -28.95 -20.44 -5.00
C CYS A 412 -28.38 -19.27 -5.81
N PHE A 413 -27.05 -19.08 -5.80
CA PHE A 413 -26.34 -17.99 -6.49
C PHE A 413 -26.65 -17.87 -7.99
N ILE A 414 -26.96 -18.98 -8.67
CA ILE A 414 -27.18 -19.00 -10.13
C ILE A 414 -28.62 -18.65 -10.51
N CYS A 415 -29.61 -19.27 -9.86
CA CYS A 415 -31.02 -19.08 -10.22
C CYS A 415 -31.77 -18.10 -9.33
N GLY A 416 -31.20 -17.70 -8.19
CA GLY A 416 -31.81 -16.79 -7.22
C GLY A 416 -33.01 -17.37 -6.48
N ILE A 417 -33.29 -18.67 -6.62
CA ILE A 417 -34.41 -19.32 -5.95
C ILE A 417 -34.00 -19.65 -4.51
N ASN A 418 -34.89 -19.33 -3.57
CA ASN A 418 -34.69 -19.57 -2.15
C ASN A 418 -34.77 -21.07 -1.80
N LYS A 419 -34.02 -21.48 -0.79
CA LYS A 419 -33.94 -22.82 -0.21
C LYS A 419 -35.31 -23.40 0.15
N ASP A 420 -36.23 -22.58 0.64
CA ASP A 420 -37.59 -23.00 1.01
C ASP A 420 -38.36 -23.64 -0.16
N TYR A 421 -38.03 -23.29 -1.40
CA TYR A 421 -38.63 -23.90 -2.59
C TYR A 421 -38.17 -25.34 -2.78
N PHE A 422 -36.88 -25.61 -2.59
CA PHE A 422 -36.25 -26.90 -2.86
C PHE A 422 -36.40 -27.88 -1.69
N ASP A 423 -36.44 -27.37 -0.46
CA ASP A 423 -36.56 -28.18 0.76
C ASP A 423 -37.96 -28.76 1.00
N LYS A 424 -38.87 -28.60 0.03
CA LYS A 424 -40.08 -29.45 -0.08
C LYS A 424 -39.73 -30.93 -0.22
N VAL A 425 -38.54 -31.23 -0.73
CA VAL A 425 -37.94 -32.57 -0.79
C VAL A 425 -36.78 -32.60 0.20
N PRO A 426 -36.59 -33.69 0.98
CA PRO A 426 -35.46 -33.77 1.92
C PRO A 426 -34.13 -33.59 1.20
N HIS A 427 -33.29 -32.68 1.72
CA HIS A 427 -32.00 -32.29 1.12
C HIS A 427 -32.09 -31.80 -0.34
N GLY A 428 -33.23 -31.21 -0.71
CA GLY A 428 -33.46 -30.70 -2.06
C GLY A 428 -32.49 -29.57 -2.42
N PHE A 429 -32.27 -28.61 -1.53
CA PHE A 429 -31.37 -27.50 -1.79
C PHE A 429 -29.90 -27.92 -1.96
N ASP A 430 -29.41 -28.78 -1.07
CA ASP A 430 -28.03 -29.31 -1.15
C ASP A 430 -27.82 -30.07 -2.47
N THR A 431 -28.81 -30.86 -2.89
CA THR A 431 -28.77 -31.59 -4.16
C THR A 431 -28.74 -30.64 -5.34
N HIS A 432 -29.58 -29.60 -5.33
CA HIS A 432 -29.63 -28.58 -6.38
C HIS A 432 -28.27 -27.88 -6.56
N VAL A 433 -27.66 -27.40 -5.47
CA VAL A 433 -26.38 -26.67 -5.53
C VAL A 433 -25.22 -27.60 -5.92
N GLN A 434 -25.22 -28.86 -5.49
CA GLN A 434 -24.09 -29.76 -5.77
C GLN A 434 -24.17 -30.44 -7.14
N ARG A 435 -25.38 -30.77 -7.63
CA ARG A 435 -25.59 -31.58 -8.84
C ARG A 435 -26.08 -30.76 -10.04
N GLU A 436 -26.96 -29.80 -9.83
CA GLU A 436 -27.57 -29.01 -10.91
C GLU A 436 -26.79 -27.72 -11.15
N HIS A 437 -26.76 -26.83 -10.16
CA HIS A 437 -26.10 -25.51 -10.23
C HIS A 437 -24.78 -25.46 -9.48
N ASN A 438 -23.90 -26.42 -9.78
CA ASN A 438 -22.56 -26.42 -9.21
C ASN A 438 -21.69 -25.34 -9.87
N LEU A 439 -21.23 -24.37 -9.07
CA LEU A 439 -20.40 -23.25 -9.51
C LEU A 439 -19.14 -23.69 -10.26
N ALA A 440 -18.51 -24.81 -9.85
CA ALA A 440 -17.30 -25.31 -10.48
C ALA A 440 -17.57 -25.87 -11.88
N ASN A 441 -18.74 -26.48 -12.10
CA ASN A 441 -19.10 -27.06 -13.40
C ASN A 441 -19.21 -26.00 -14.50
N TYR A 442 -19.63 -24.77 -14.19
CA TYR A 442 -19.61 -23.66 -15.16
C TYR A 442 -18.20 -23.34 -15.65
N MET A 443 -17.21 -23.33 -14.74
CA MET A 443 -15.82 -23.12 -15.09
C MET A 443 -15.25 -24.29 -15.91
N PHE A 444 -15.55 -25.53 -15.52
CA PHE A 444 -15.12 -26.71 -16.28
C PHE A 444 -15.77 -26.78 -17.67
N PHE A 445 -17.03 -26.40 -17.80
CA PHE A 445 -17.72 -26.33 -19.09
C PHE A 445 -17.10 -25.29 -20.01
N LEU A 446 -16.77 -24.10 -19.50
CA LEU A 446 -16.05 -23.09 -20.28
C LEU A 446 -14.66 -23.60 -20.73
N MET A 447 -13.93 -24.28 -19.85
CA MET A 447 -12.65 -24.92 -20.20
C MET A 447 -12.81 -26.03 -21.25
N HIS A 448 -13.91 -26.79 -21.19
CA HIS A 448 -14.23 -27.82 -22.17
C HIS A 448 -14.44 -27.21 -23.55
N LEU A 449 -15.23 -26.13 -23.65
CA LEU A 449 -15.46 -25.42 -24.91
C LEU A 449 -14.15 -24.88 -25.50
N ILE A 450 -13.31 -24.23 -24.69
CA ILE A 450 -12.04 -23.65 -25.15
C ILE A 450 -11.07 -24.70 -25.73
N ASN A 451 -11.06 -25.91 -25.16
CA ASN A 451 -10.13 -26.97 -25.59
C ASN A 451 -10.69 -27.86 -26.71
N LYS A 452 -11.97 -27.73 -27.04
CA LYS A 452 -12.65 -28.52 -28.07
C LYS A 452 -12.61 -27.75 -29.40
N PRO A 453 -12.32 -28.42 -30.53
CA PRO A 453 -12.29 -27.73 -31.82
C PRO A 453 -13.69 -27.27 -32.25
N ASP A 454 -13.76 -26.09 -32.86
CA ASP A 454 -15.04 -25.44 -33.23
C ASP A 454 -15.93 -26.29 -34.15
N THR A 455 -15.36 -27.21 -34.91
CA THR A 455 -16.09 -28.13 -35.81
C THR A 455 -16.81 -29.26 -35.09
N GLU A 456 -16.45 -29.54 -33.83
CA GLU A 456 -17.00 -30.64 -33.04
C GLU A 456 -18.05 -30.19 -32.02
N TYR A 457 -18.37 -28.89 -31.98
CA TYR A 457 -19.42 -28.40 -31.11
C TYR A 457 -20.78 -29.02 -31.45
N THR A 458 -21.48 -29.48 -30.43
CA THR A 458 -22.89 -29.85 -30.54
C THR A 458 -23.75 -28.60 -30.76
N GLY A 459 -24.99 -28.75 -31.22
CA GLY A 459 -25.87 -27.60 -31.48
C GLY A 459 -26.07 -26.68 -30.26
N GLN A 460 -26.12 -27.25 -29.05
CA GLN A 460 -26.22 -26.49 -27.80
C GLN A 460 -24.90 -25.78 -27.44
N GLU A 461 -23.76 -26.46 -27.61
CA GLU A 461 -22.45 -25.87 -27.38
C GLU A 461 -22.19 -24.69 -28.33
N THR A 462 -22.53 -24.84 -29.61
CA THR A 462 -22.43 -23.76 -30.61
C THR A 462 -23.29 -22.56 -30.22
N TYR A 463 -24.52 -22.80 -29.73
CA TYR A 463 -25.39 -21.73 -29.27
C TYR A 463 -24.76 -20.95 -28.10
N VAL A 464 -24.26 -21.65 -27.08
CA VAL A 464 -23.62 -21.02 -25.92
C VAL A 464 -22.31 -20.32 -26.31
N TRP A 465 -21.50 -20.91 -27.19
CA TRP A 465 -20.25 -20.31 -27.66
C TRP A 465 -20.47 -19.03 -28.45
N ASN A 466 -21.52 -19.00 -29.28
CA ASN A 466 -21.93 -17.79 -30.00
C ASN A 466 -22.36 -16.68 -29.03
N MET A 467 -23.19 -17.00 -28.02
CA MET A 467 -23.55 -16.03 -26.99
C MET A 467 -22.34 -15.55 -26.19
N TYR A 468 -21.42 -16.45 -25.82
CA TYR A 468 -20.18 -16.07 -25.12
C TYR A 468 -19.31 -15.11 -25.93
N THR A 469 -19.27 -15.29 -27.26
CA THR A 469 -18.49 -14.44 -28.18
C THR A 469 -19.17 -13.09 -28.42
N GLN A 470 -20.50 -13.07 -28.50
CA GLN A 470 -21.30 -11.85 -28.67
C GLN A 470 -21.39 -11.01 -27.38
N ARG A 471 -21.19 -11.66 -26.24
CA ARG A 471 -21.42 -11.12 -24.90
C ARG A 471 -22.84 -10.57 -24.78
#